data_AF-A0A5E4X396-F1
#
_entry.id   AF-A0A5E4X396-F1
#
_cell.length_a   1.000
_cell.length_b   1.000
_cell.length_c   1.000
_cell.angle_alpha   90.00
_cell.angle_beta   90.00
_cell.angle_gamma   90.00
#
_symmetry.space_group_name_H-M   'P 1'
#
loop_
_entity.id
_entity.type
_entity.pdbx_description
1 polymer ?
#
loop_
_entity_poly.entity_id
_entity_poly.type
_entity_poly.pdbx_seq_one_letter_code
_entity_poly.pdbx_strand_id
1 'polypeptide(L)'
;MKIKMYQEPGHSRPHFHVDYGPYNHVAVYAVDTGERIEGNLDQKYDKAVSAWAIANKPNLFAIWRALQAGELESAFVKSLSAL
;
A
#
# COMPACT_ATOMS: atom_id res chain seq x y z
N MET A 1 10.47 -2.46 6.31
CA MET A 1 9.57 -1.41 5.75
C MET A 1 8.17 -1.70 6.26
N LYS A 2 7.21 -0.76 6.26
CA LYS A 2 5.81 -1.12 6.62
C LYS A 2 4.87 -0.66 5.54
N ILE A 3 3.92 -1.50 5.17
CA ILE A 3 2.86 -1.17 4.22
C ILE A 3 1.55 -0.99 4.98
N LYS A 4 0.82 0.06 4.64
CA LYS A 4 -0.47 0.40 5.23
C LYS A 4 -1.47 0.70 4.12
N MET A 5 -2.73 0.42 4.38
CA MET A 5 -3.84 0.74 3.50
C MET A 5 -5.00 1.19 4.37
N TYR A 6 -5.68 2.24 3.96
CA TYR A 6 -6.67 2.95 4.75
C TYR A 6 -8.05 2.88 4.10
N GLN A 7 -9.08 3.12 4.90
CA GLN A 7 -10.37 3.55 4.36
C GLN A 7 -10.23 5.00 3.87
N GLU A 8 -10.53 5.25 2.59
CA GLU A 8 -10.26 6.54 1.96
C GLU A 8 -11.48 7.03 1.16
N PRO A 9 -12.51 7.58 1.84
CA PRO A 9 -13.70 8.09 1.18
C PRO A 9 -13.33 9.18 0.16
N GLY A 10 -13.73 8.97 -1.10
CA GLY A 10 -13.46 9.91 -2.18
C GLY A 10 -12.21 9.60 -3.01
N HIS A 11 -11.37 8.66 -2.59
CA HIS A 11 -10.27 8.17 -3.41
C HIS A 11 -10.72 6.96 -4.24
N SER A 12 -10.66 7.09 -5.56
CA SER A 12 -11.18 6.06 -6.48
C SER A 12 -10.12 5.05 -6.92
N ARG A 13 -8.84 5.42 -6.91
CA ARG A 13 -7.75 4.54 -7.34
C ARG A 13 -7.16 3.80 -6.14
N PRO A 14 -7.15 2.46 -6.15
CA PRO A 14 -6.54 1.68 -5.08
C PRO A 14 -5.03 1.91 -4.97
N HIS A 15 -4.59 2.23 -3.76
CA HIS A 15 -3.19 2.49 -3.46
C HIS A 15 -2.84 2.06 -2.02
N PHE A 16 -1.55 2.01 -1.72
CA PHE A 16 -1.04 1.72 -0.39
C PHE A 16 0.09 2.69 -0.02
N HIS A 17 0.26 2.89 1.29
CA HIS A 17 1.26 3.78 1.87
C HIS A 17 2.43 2.96 2.39
N VAL A 18 3.61 3.55 2.30
CA VAL A 18 4.85 2.99 2.81
C VAL A 18 5.36 3.86 3.96
N ASP A 19 5.69 3.22 5.08
CA ASP A 19 6.50 3.80 6.15
C ASP A 19 7.93 3.23 6.09
N TYR A 20 8.91 4.07 6.42
CA TYR A 20 10.32 3.68 6.39
C TYR A 20 11.09 4.26 7.59
N GLY A 21 11.63 3.37 8.43
CA GLY A 21 12.29 3.75 9.67
C GLY A 21 11.33 4.49 10.61
N PRO A 22 11.67 5.70 11.09
CA PRO A 22 10.80 6.50 11.95
C PRO A 22 9.73 7.31 11.18
N TYR A 23 9.81 7.34 9.85
CA TYR A 23 8.96 8.20 9.02
C TYR A 23 7.74 7.44 8.51
N ASN A 24 6.56 8.01 8.78
CA ASN A 24 5.28 7.51 8.25
C ASN A 24 4.99 8.15 6.89
N HIS A 25 4.25 7.45 6.02
CA HIS A 25 3.75 7.94 4.72
C HIS A 25 4.84 8.49 3.80
N VAL A 26 6.02 7.88 3.78
CA VAL A 26 7.13 8.33 2.94
C VAL A 26 6.90 8.13 1.44
N ALA A 27 5.99 7.22 1.06
CA ALA A 27 5.58 7.03 -0.33
C ALA A 27 4.20 6.39 -0.44
N VAL A 28 3.56 6.61 -1.59
CA VAL A 28 2.28 6.02 -1.98
C VAL A 28 2.46 5.31 -3.32
N TYR A 29 1.93 4.10 -3.43
CA TYR A 29 2.03 3.28 -4.65
C TYR A 29 0.67 2.78 -5.10
N ALA A 30 0.48 2.73 -6.41
CA ALA A 30 -0.73 2.23 -7.03
C ALA A 30 -0.78 0.70 -6.98
N VAL A 31 -1.91 0.12 -6.57
CA VAL A 31 -2.07 -1.35 -6.51
C VAL A 31 -2.12 -1.97 -7.92
N ASP A 32 -2.65 -1.25 -8.91
CA ASP A 32 -2.87 -1.75 -10.26
C ASP A 32 -1.56 -1.96 -11.06
N THR A 33 -0.59 -1.08 -10.86
CA THR A 33 0.64 -0.96 -11.65
C THR A 33 1.89 -1.18 -10.83
N GLY A 34 1.82 -1.03 -9.50
CA GLY A 34 2.97 -1.02 -8.61
C GLY A 34 3.79 0.27 -8.69
N GLU A 35 3.39 1.25 -9.51
CA GLU A 35 4.10 2.51 -9.67
C GLU A 35 3.91 3.43 -8.46
N ARG A 36 4.96 4.18 -8.11
CA ARG A 36 4.87 5.24 -7.10
C ARG A 36 4.01 6.39 -7.64
N ILE A 37 3.01 6.78 -6.86
CA ILE A 37 2.15 7.95 -7.14
C ILE A 37 2.75 9.20 -6.51
N GLU A 38 3.23 9.09 -5.26
CA GLU A 38 3.71 10.22 -4.47
C GLU A 38 4.83 9.80 -3.51
N GLY A 39 5.65 10.76 -3.09
CA GLY A 39 6.55 10.66 -1.95
C GLY A 39 8.03 10.52 -2.30
N ASN A 40 8.85 10.59 -1.25
CA ASN A 40 10.30 10.81 -1.35
C ASN A 40 11.13 9.61 -0.84
N LEU A 41 10.54 8.41 -0.79
CA LEU A 41 11.31 7.19 -0.52
C LEU A 41 12.48 7.09 -1.52
N ASP A 42 13.66 6.64 -1.09
CA ASP A 42 14.80 6.46 -1.99
C ASP A 42 14.41 5.55 -3.17
N GLN A 43 14.67 6.00 -4.41
CA GLN A 43 14.24 5.33 -5.64
C GLN A 43 14.79 3.90 -5.76
N LYS A 44 15.89 3.59 -5.07
CA LYS A 44 16.43 2.22 -5.04
C LYS A 44 15.44 1.18 -4.52
N TYR A 45 14.44 1.61 -3.74
CA TYR A 45 13.40 0.73 -3.20
C TYR A 45 12.21 0.52 -4.15
N ASP A 46 12.02 1.39 -5.16
CA ASP A 46 10.86 1.33 -6.05
C ASP A 46 10.72 -0.03 -6.73
N LYS A 47 11.83 -0.58 -7.23
CA LYS A 47 11.81 -1.88 -7.90
C LYS A 47 11.31 -3.00 -6.97
N ALA A 48 11.75 -3.01 -5.73
CA ALA A 48 11.36 -4.03 -4.75
C ALA A 48 9.89 -3.87 -4.34
N VAL A 49 9.46 -2.64 -4.06
CA VAL A 49 8.07 -2.33 -3.69
C VAL A 49 7.12 -2.65 -4.85
N SER A 50 7.47 -2.25 -6.07
CA SER A 50 6.67 -2.53 -7.28
C SER A 50 6.53 -4.03 -7.51
N ALA A 51 7.64 -4.78 -7.43
CA ALA A 51 7.61 -6.24 -7.62
C ALA A 51 6.75 -6.93 -6.56
N TRP A 52 6.86 -6.51 -5.29
CA TRP A 52 6.01 -7.01 -4.22
C TRP A 52 4.53 -6.66 -4.46
N ALA A 53 4.22 -5.43 -4.88
CA ALA A 53 2.86 -5.00 -5.17
C ALA A 53 2.23 -5.83 -6.29
N ILE A 54 2.97 -6.08 -7.38
CA ILE A 54 2.50 -6.92 -8.49
C ILE A 54 2.26 -8.36 -8.03
N ALA A 55 3.18 -8.94 -7.25
CA ALA A 55 3.03 -10.29 -6.72
C ALA A 55 1.81 -10.44 -5.78
N ASN A 56 1.47 -9.37 -5.05
CA ASN A 56 0.37 -9.37 -4.06
C ASN A 56 -0.90 -8.67 -4.58
N LYS A 57 -0.95 -8.28 -5.86
CA LYS A 57 -1.99 -7.44 -6.45
C LYS A 57 -3.41 -7.93 -6.15
N PRO A 58 -3.77 -9.22 -6.32
CA PRO A 58 -5.12 -9.70 -6.00
C PRO A 58 -5.51 -9.48 -4.54
N ASN A 59 -4.58 -9.73 -3.61
CA ASN A 59 -4.82 -9.55 -2.18
C ASN A 59 -4.96 -8.06 -1.82
N LEU A 60 -4.11 -7.20 -2.39
CA LEU A 60 -4.19 -5.76 -2.18
C LEU A 60 -5.52 -5.17 -2.67
N PHE A 61 -6.04 -5.63 -3.81
CA PHE A 61 -7.38 -5.21 -4.26
C PHE A 61 -8.50 -5.69 -3.34
N ALA A 62 -8.39 -6.91 -2.79
CA ALA A 62 -9.37 -7.44 -1.86
C ALA A 62 -9.39 -6.61 -0.56
N ILE A 63 -8.22 -6.31 0.00
CA ILE A 63 -8.06 -5.45 1.18
C ILE A 63 -8.61 -4.06 0.89
N TRP A 64 -8.26 -3.44 -0.24
CA TRP A 64 -8.79 -2.14 -0.61
C TRP A 64 -10.32 -2.13 -0.62
N ARG A 65 -10.94 -3.10 -1.29
CA ARG A 65 -12.41 -3.19 -1.38
C ARG A 65 -13.05 -3.37 0.00
N ALA A 66 -12.49 -4.21 0.85
CA ALA A 66 -12.99 -4.43 2.21
C ALA A 66 -12.89 -3.15 3.06
N LEU A 67 -11.76 -2.45 3.02
CA LEU A 67 -11.57 -1.18 3.71
C LEU A 67 -12.54 -0.11 3.20
N GLN A 68 -12.71 0.02 1.89
CA GLN A 68 -13.68 0.97 1.32
C GLN A 68 -15.14 0.60 1.63
N ALA A 69 -15.41 -0.67 1.98
CA ALA A 69 -16.71 -1.12 2.48
C ALA A 69 -16.89 -0.90 4.00
N GLY A 70 -15.89 -0.38 4.70
CA GLY A 70 -15.95 -0.05 6.13
C GLY A 70 -15.34 -1.10 7.07
N GLU A 71 -14.60 -2.08 6.56
CA GLU A 71 -13.84 -2.99 7.44
C GLU A 71 -12.69 -2.25 8.15
N LEU A 72 -12.35 -2.72 9.36
CA LEU A 72 -11.29 -2.12 10.17
C LEU A 72 -9.90 -2.53 9.66
N GLU A 73 -8.98 -1.56 9.60
CA GLU A 73 -7.58 -1.79 9.21
C GLU A 73 -6.86 -2.87 10.02
N SER A 74 -7.21 -3.00 11.31
CA SER A 74 -6.62 -3.98 12.21
C SER A 74 -6.80 -5.43 11.72
N ALA A 75 -7.81 -5.71 10.91
CA ALA A 75 -8.03 -7.02 10.30
C ALA A 75 -6.94 -7.42 9.29
N PHE A 76 -6.25 -6.43 8.69
CA PHE A 76 -5.34 -6.66 7.56
C PHE A 76 -3.87 -6.43 7.87
N VAL A 77 -3.53 -6.02 9.10
CA VAL A 77 -2.15 -5.72 9.51
C VAL A 77 -1.18 -6.86 9.17
N LYS A 78 -1.58 -8.11 9.42
CA LYS A 78 -0.75 -9.29 9.09
C LYS A 78 -0.57 -9.46 7.58
N SER A 79 -1.65 -9.30 6.80
CA SER A 79 -1.65 -9.45 5.34
C SER A 79 -0.86 -8.35 4.62
N LEU A 80 -0.69 -7.19 5.27
CA LEU A 80 0.10 -6.05 4.77
C LEU A 80 1.54 -6.04 5.29
N SER A 81 1.96 -7.07 6.03
CA SER A 81 3.35 -7.22 6.48
C SER A 81 4.24 -7.49 5.26
N ALA A 82 4.73 -6.43 4.62
CA ALA A 82 5.84 -6.53 3.70
C ALA A 82 7.15 -6.76 4.45
N LEU A 83 8.12 -7.37 3.75
CA LEU A 83 9.49 -7.70 4.18
C LEU A 83 10.06 -6.85 5.34
#